data_AF-A0A2A2M6L0-F1
#
_entry.id   AF-A0A2A2M6L0-F1
#
_cell.length_a   1.000
_cell.length_b   1.000
_cell.length_c   1.000
_cell.angle_alpha   90.00
_cell.angle_beta   90.00
_cell.angle_gamma   90.00
#
_symmetry.space_group_name_H-M   'P 1'
#
loop_
_entity.id
_entity.type
_entity.pdbx_description
1 polymer ?
#
loop_
_entity_poly.entity_id
_entity_poly.type
_entity_poly.pdbx_seq_one_letter_code
_entity_poly.pdbx_strand_id
1 'polypeptide(L)'
;MADASKLKAKRSRGSLGTPPGPDEVATSLNSPEVAPSPLPEVAEHQSPVNDLSKVEIPYVRRDGRSARKTHRTLAFATRVTPEFDNEVRDIAEREGLKLVEVLENALEAYKKQQGY
;
A
#
# COMPACT_ATOMS: atom_id res chain seq x y z
N MET A 1 29.16 10.58 -21.43
CA MET A 1 29.24 10.23 -20.00
C MET A 1 28.73 11.42 -19.20
N ALA A 2 27.77 11.22 -18.29
CA ALA A 2 27.26 12.31 -17.44
C ALA A 2 28.11 12.43 -16.17
N ASP A 3 28.59 13.64 -15.86
CA ASP A 3 29.47 13.90 -14.71
C ASP A 3 28.64 14.26 -13.47
N ALA A 4 28.67 13.38 -12.46
CA ALA A 4 27.87 13.48 -11.23
C ALA A 4 28.60 14.20 -10.07
N SER A 5 29.75 14.82 -10.32
CA SER A 5 30.62 15.38 -9.26
C SER A 5 29.98 16.51 -8.43
N LYS A 6 28.91 17.15 -8.92
CA LYS A 6 28.22 18.25 -8.18
C LYS A 6 27.18 17.76 -7.17
N LEU A 7 26.78 16.48 -7.16
CA LEU A 7 25.72 15.98 -6.28
C LEU A 7 26.18 15.72 -4.83
N LYS A 8 27.49 15.60 -4.59
CA LYS A 8 28.05 15.42 -3.25
C LYS A 8 28.26 16.72 -2.47
N ALA A 9 28.28 17.88 -3.15
CA ALA A 9 28.46 19.18 -2.51
C ALA A 9 27.26 19.58 -1.63
N LYS A 10 26.06 19.05 -1.89
CA LYS A 10 24.83 19.42 -1.16
C LYS A 10 24.55 18.59 0.10
N ARG A 11 25.35 17.54 0.38
CA ARG A 11 25.14 16.61 1.50
C ARG A 11 26.25 16.62 2.55
N SER A 12 27.28 17.45 2.36
CA SER A 12 28.39 17.55 3.29
C SER A 12 28.24 18.85 4.09
N ARG A 13 27.87 18.70 5.37
CA ARG A 13 27.94 19.69 6.47
C ARG A 13 26.70 20.57 6.68
N GLY A 14 25.84 20.15 7.62
CA GLY A 14 25.14 21.12 8.48
C GLY A 14 23.61 21.25 8.37
N SER A 15 22.86 20.32 7.77
CA SER A 15 21.41 20.51 7.55
C SER A 15 20.50 20.11 8.73
N LEU A 16 21.01 19.58 9.84
CA LEU A 16 20.15 19.07 10.94
C LEU A 16 20.45 19.72 12.31
N GLY A 17 21.22 20.81 12.34
CA GLY A 17 21.59 21.49 13.57
C GLY A 17 22.49 20.64 14.49
N THR A 18 22.90 21.22 15.62
CA THR A 18 23.54 20.48 16.70
C THR A 18 22.48 19.61 17.37
N PRO A 19 22.73 18.32 17.65
CA PRO A 19 21.75 17.50 18.34
C PRO A 19 21.44 18.11 19.73
N PRO A 20 20.19 18.03 20.19
CA PRO A 20 19.79 18.55 21.50
C PRO A 20 20.60 17.91 22.63
N GLY A 21 20.89 18.69 23.67
CA GLY A 21 21.60 18.24 24.86
C GLY A 21 20.80 17.20 25.67
N PRO A 22 21.43 16.49 26.63
CA PRO A 22 20.76 15.49 27.46
C PRO A 22 19.66 16.06 28.37
N ASP A 23 19.61 17.38 28.57
CA ASP A 23 18.56 18.06 29.32
C ASP A 23 17.41 18.57 28.42
N GLU A 24 17.61 18.57 27.10
CA GLU A 24 16.65 19.03 26.08
C GLU A 24 15.83 17.88 25.47
N VAL A 25 16.05 16.64 25.92
CA VAL A 25 15.28 15.47 25.47
C VAL A 25 13.87 15.51 26.04
N ALA A 26 12.91 15.01 25.25
CA ALA A 26 11.52 14.94 25.65
C ALA A 26 11.38 14.19 26.99
N THR A 27 10.86 14.88 28.00
CA THR A 27 10.59 14.35 29.35
C THR A 27 9.42 13.35 29.37
N SER A 28 8.91 12.97 28.20
CA SER A 28 7.83 12.00 28.01
C SER A 28 8.15 10.63 28.63
N LEU A 29 9.43 10.28 28.75
CA LEU A 29 9.88 9.06 29.44
C LEU A 29 9.64 9.08 30.96
N ASN A 30 9.58 10.27 31.57
CA ASN A 30 9.27 10.47 32.98
C ASN A 30 7.78 10.75 33.22
N SER A 31 6.97 10.76 32.15
CA SER A 31 5.54 10.99 32.30
C SER A 31 4.89 9.74 32.91
N PRO A 32 4.02 9.90 33.92
CA PRO A 32 3.37 8.76 34.55
C PRO A 32 2.47 8.05 33.53
N GLU A 33 2.50 6.71 33.51
CA GLU A 33 1.64 5.84 32.66
C GLU A 33 0.18 5.82 33.14
N VAL A 34 -0.41 6.99 33.39
CA VAL A 34 -1.83 7.09 33.77
C VAL A 34 -2.64 7.10 32.48
N ALA A 35 -3.38 6.01 32.24
CA ALA A 35 -4.39 5.98 31.19
C ALA A 35 -5.42 7.08 31.48
N PRO A 36 -5.75 7.96 30.51
CA PRO A 36 -6.84 8.90 30.70
C PRO A 36 -8.11 8.12 31.01
N SER A 37 -8.72 8.41 32.16
CA SER A 37 -10.00 7.81 32.57
C SER A 37 -11.01 7.99 31.44
N PRO A 38 -11.83 6.97 31.08
CA PRO A 38 -12.87 7.15 30.10
C PRO A 38 -13.81 8.27 30.57
N LEU A 39 -13.84 9.37 29.82
CA LEU A 39 -14.83 10.42 29.98
C LEU A 39 -16.20 9.81 29.63
N PRO A 40 -17.23 9.99 30.47
CA PRO A 40 -18.58 9.56 30.12
C PRO A 40 -19.11 10.38 28.93
N GLU A 41 -19.78 9.68 28.02
CA GLU A 41 -20.43 10.17 26.81
C GLU A 41 -21.29 11.42 27.07
N VAL A 42 -20.98 12.51 26.37
CA VAL A 42 -21.95 13.56 26.06
C VAL A 42 -21.97 13.79 24.54
N ALA A 43 -22.92 13.07 23.96
CA ALA A 43 -23.79 13.37 22.83
C ALA A 43 -23.41 14.48 21.82
N GLU A 44 -23.62 14.09 20.56
CA GLU A 44 -24.25 14.82 19.45
C GLU A 44 -23.34 15.00 18.23
N HIS A 45 -23.44 14.07 17.28
CA HIS A 45 -23.66 14.39 15.86
C HIS A 45 -24.31 13.19 15.17
N GLN A 46 -25.55 13.40 14.74
CA GLN A 46 -26.37 12.45 13.98
C GLN A 46 -25.90 12.39 12.52
N SER A 47 -25.86 11.18 11.94
CA SER A 47 -26.01 10.90 10.49
C SER A 47 -26.14 9.38 10.25
N PRO A 48 -26.84 8.93 9.18
CA PRO A 48 -27.89 7.93 9.35
C PRO A 48 -27.60 6.52 8.77
N VAL A 49 -28.33 5.55 9.33
CA VAL A 49 -28.84 4.27 8.77
C VAL A 49 -27.98 3.48 7.77
N ASN A 50 -27.35 2.41 8.27
CA ASN A 50 -27.52 1.04 7.76
C ASN A 50 -26.65 0.09 8.58
N ASP A 51 -27.25 -0.68 9.49
CA ASP A 51 -26.52 -1.72 10.22
C ASP A 51 -27.21 -3.08 10.09
N LEU A 52 -27.06 -3.65 8.90
CA LEU A 52 -27.11 -5.10 8.72
C LEU A 52 -25.74 -5.64 9.15
N SER A 53 -25.66 -6.04 10.42
CA SER A 53 -24.70 -7.01 10.94
C SER A 53 -23.27 -6.89 10.39
N LYS A 54 -22.62 -5.75 10.59
CA LYS A 54 -21.18 -5.67 10.34
C LYS A 54 -20.46 -6.19 11.57
N VAL A 55 -20.12 -7.48 11.56
CA VAL A 55 -19.13 -8.04 12.48
C VAL A 55 -17.85 -7.25 12.24
N GLU A 56 -17.51 -6.34 13.16
CA GLU A 56 -16.27 -5.58 13.14
C GLU A 56 -15.10 -6.55 13.39
N ILE A 57 -14.65 -7.21 12.33
CA ILE A 57 -13.36 -7.87 12.35
C ILE A 57 -12.33 -6.73 12.41
N PRO A 58 -11.53 -6.61 13.49
CA PRO A 58 -10.53 -5.57 13.56
C PRO A 58 -9.62 -5.69 12.33
N TYR A 59 -9.43 -4.59 11.61
CA TYR A 59 -8.50 -4.53 10.49
C TYR A 59 -7.08 -4.70 11.04
N VAL A 60 -6.64 -5.95 11.16
CA VAL A 60 -5.26 -6.28 11.45
C VAL A 60 -4.51 -6.01 10.15
N ARG A 61 -3.78 -4.88 10.12
CA ARG A 61 -2.84 -4.58 9.04
C ARG A 61 -1.79 -5.68 9.06
N ARG A 62 -2.02 -6.72 8.24
CA ARG A 62 -1.15 -7.91 8.15
C ARG A 62 0.26 -7.42 7.93
N ASP A 63 1.14 -7.71 8.87
CA ASP A 63 2.55 -7.35 8.78
C ASP A 63 3.13 -7.93 7.49
N GLY A 64 3.45 -7.05 6.53
CA GLY A 64 3.99 -7.42 5.22
C GLY A 64 5.35 -8.12 5.31
N ARG A 65 6.01 -8.07 6.47
CA ARG A 65 7.25 -8.82 6.76
C ARG A 65 6.98 -10.31 6.96
N SER A 66 5.76 -10.68 7.34
CA SER A 66 5.31 -12.07 7.50
C SER A 66 4.77 -12.71 6.22
N ALA A 67 4.63 -11.92 5.14
CA ALA A 67 4.22 -12.42 3.83
C ALA A 67 5.38 -13.23 3.20
N ARG A 68 5.59 -14.45 3.68
CA ARG A 68 6.44 -15.43 3.00
C ARG A 68 5.92 -15.62 1.58
N LYS A 69 6.83 -15.82 0.62
CA LYS A 69 6.47 -16.15 -0.78
C LYS A 69 5.62 -17.43 -0.76
N THR A 70 4.30 -17.30 -0.82
CA THR A 70 3.36 -18.42 -0.70
C THR A 70 3.26 -19.26 -1.97
N HIS A 71 4.01 -18.91 -3.03
CA HIS A 71 3.93 -19.49 -4.37
C HIS A 71 2.51 -19.51 -4.98
N ARG A 72 1.53 -18.85 -4.34
CA ARG A 72 0.15 -18.76 -4.79
C ARG A 72 0.02 -17.88 -6.04
N THR A 73 0.86 -16.86 -6.15
CA THR A 73 0.97 -16.00 -7.33
C THR A 73 2.41 -15.97 -7.80
N LEU A 74 2.60 -16.13 -9.10
CA LEU A 74 3.89 -15.99 -9.78
C LEU A 74 3.90 -14.66 -10.52
N ALA A 75 5.03 -13.94 -10.46
CA ALA A 75 5.19 -12.71 -11.22
C ALA A 75 5.27 -13.06 -12.71
N PHE A 76 4.36 -12.48 -13.50
CA PHE A 76 4.35 -12.64 -14.95
C PHE A 76 4.92 -11.37 -15.59
N ALA A 77 6.23 -11.40 -15.90
CA ALA A 77 6.94 -10.27 -16.47
C ALA A 77 7.35 -10.60 -17.92
N THR A 78 6.63 -10.04 -18.88
CA THR A 78 6.90 -10.19 -20.31
C THR A 78 7.11 -8.83 -20.98
N ARG A 79 7.76 -8.82 -22.14
CA ARG A 79 7.85 -7.65 -23.01
C ARG A 79 6.87 -7.85 -24.14
N VAL A 80 6.01 -6.86 -24.36
CA VAL A 80 4.95 -6.88 -25.37
C VAL A 80 5.02 -5.63 -26.23
N THR A 81 4.33 -5.65 -27.37
CA THR A 81 4.16 -4.46 -28.21
C THR A 81 3.28 -3.43 -27.49
N PRO A 82 3.45 -2.14 -27.78
CA PRO A 82 2.65 -1.08 -27.14
C PRO A 82 1.16 -1.19 -27.50
N GLU A 83 0.83 -1.58 -28.73
CA GLU A 83 -0.55 -1.75 -29.19
C GLU A 83 -1.29 -2.81 -28.35
N PHE A 84 -0.64 -3.94 -28.09
CA PHE A 84 -1.19 -4.99 -27.26
C PHE A 84 -1.42 -4.53 -25.82
N ASP A 85 -0.46 -3.83 -25.20
CA ASP A 85 -0.62 -3.31 -23.84
C ASP A 85 -1.79 -2.33 -23.73
N ASN A 86 -1.99 -1.48 -24.75
CA ASN A 86 -3.11 -0.53 -24.81
C ASN A 86 -4.45 -1.27 -24.89
N GLU A 87 -4.59 -2.23 -25.82
CA GLU A 87 -5.84 -2.99 -25.96
C GLU A 87 -6.22 -3.75 -24.68
N VAL A 88 -5.24 -4.37 -24.02
CA VAL A 88 -5.48 -5.08 -22.75
C VAL A 88 -5.93 -4.12 -21.65
N ARG A 89 -5.35 -2.91 -21.59
CA ARG A 89 -5.78 -1.87 -20.63
C ARG A 89 -7.19 -1.36 -20.91
N ASP A 90 -7.52 -1.13 -22.18
CA ASP A 90 -8.85 -0.65 -22.58
C ASP A 90 -9.95 -1.65 -22.21
N ILE A 91 -9.70 -2.95 -22.44
CA ILE A 91 -10.62 -4.03 -22.04
C ILE A 91 -10.74 -4.10 -20.51
N ALA A 92 -9.60 -4.04 -19.80
CA ALA A 92 -9.57 -4.07 -18.35
C ALA A 92 -10.36 -2.92 -17.72
N GLU A 93 -10.22 -1.70 -18.25
CA GLU A 93 -10.96 -0.52 -17.77
C GLU A 93 -12.45 -0.63 -18.05
N ARG A 94 -12.84 -1.07 -19.26
CA ARG A 94 -14.24 -1.26 -19.64
C ARG A 94 -14.96 -2.28 -18.78
N GLU A 95 -14.29 -3.37 -18.44
CA GLU A 95 -14.89 -4.50 -17.70
C GLU A 95 -14.60 -4.45 -16.19
N GLY A 96 -13.76 -3.51 -15.74
CA GLY A 96 -13.36 -3.39 -14.34
C GLY A 96 -12.48 -4.55 -13.85
N LEU A 97 -11.71 -5.17 -14.75
CA LEU A 97 -10.86 -6.33 -14.48
C LEU A 97 -9.41 -5.92 -14.24
N LYS A 98 -8.62 -6.81 -13.62
CA LYS A 98 -7.16 -6.66 -13.60
C LYS A 98 -6.58 -7.09 -14.95
N LEU A 99 -5.46 -6.49 -15.36
CA LEU A 99 -4.73 -6.89 -16.56
C LEU A 99 -4.45 -8.41 -16.60
N VAL A 100 -4.12 -9.00 -15.44
CA VAL A 100 -3.85 -10.44 -15.33
C VAL A 100 -5.12 -11.28 -15.60
N GLU A 101 -6.28 -10.84 -15.13
CA GLU A 101 -7.56 -11.55 -15.31
C GLU A 101 -7.98 -11.54 -16.79
N VAL A 102 -7.74 -10.43 -17.50
CA VAL A 102 -7.94 -10.34 -18.95
C VAL A 102 -7.07 -11.37 -19.69
N LEU A 103 -5.81 -11.51 -19.29
CA LEU A 103 -4.88 -12.48 -19.90
C LEU A 103 -5.27 -13.93 -19.59
N GLU A 104 -5.74 -14.23 -18.38
CA GLU A 104 -6.25 -15.55 -18.02
C GLU A 104 -7.49 -15.93 -18.84
N ASN A 105 -8.45 -15.01 -18.98
CA ASN A 105 -9.64 -15.18 -19.83
C ASN A 105 -9.27 -15.38 -21.30
N ALA A 106 -8.32 -14.61 -21.81
CA ALA A 106 -7.83 -14.74 -23.18
C ALA A 106 -7.21 -16.13 -23.42
N LEU A 107 -6.47 -16.66 -22.43
CA LEU A 107 -5.88 -17.99 -22.50
C LEU A 107 -6.95 -19.09 -22.48
N GLU A 108 -7.99 -18.96 -21.65
CA GLU A 108 -9.13 -19.88 -21.67
C GLU A 108 -9.86 -19.88 -23.01
N ALA A 109 -10.10 -18.71 -23.59
CA ALA A 109 -10.72 -18.57 -24.90
C ALA A 109 -9.86 -19.23 -25.99
N TYR A 110 -8.54 -19.01 -25.94
CA TYR A 110 -7.58 -19.63 -26.86
C TYR A 110 -7.59 -21.16 -26.76
N LYS A 111 -7.62 -21.73 -25.55
CA LYS A 111 -7.73 -23.19 -25.33
C LYS A 111 -9.03 -23.75 -25.90
N LYS A 112 -10.16 -23.09 -25.64
CA LYS A 112 -11.47 -23.49 -26.16
C LYS A 112 -11.49 -23.51 -27.70
N GLN A 113 -10.84 -22.53 -28.32
CA GLN A 113 -10.80 -22.43 -29.78
C GLN A 113 -9.88 -23.47 -30.43
N GLN A 114 -8.74 -23.77 -29.80
CA GLN A 114 -7.73 -24.69 -30.35
C GLN A 114 -7.88 -26.14 -29.86
N GLY A 115 -8.78 -26.40 -28.92
CA GLY A 115 -9.04 -27.74 -28.38
C GLY A 115 -7.89 -28.29 -27.51
N TYR A 116 -7.14 -27.41 -26.85
CA TYR A 116 -6.11 -27.78 -25.87
C TYR A 116 -6.69 -28.21 -24.52
#